data_AF-A0A7C4G486-F1
#
_entry.id   AF-A0A7C4G486-F1
#
_cell.length_a   1.000
_cell.length_b   1.000
_cell.length_c   1.000
_cell.angle_alpha   90.00
_cell.angle_beta   90.00
_cell.angle_gamma   90.00
#
_symmetry.space_group_name_H-M   'P 1'
#
loop_
_entity.id
_entity.type
_entity.pdbx_description
1 polymer ?
#
loop_
_entity_poly.entity_id
_entity_poly.type
_entity_poly.pdbx_seq_one_letter_code
_entity_poly.pdbx_strand_id
1 'polypeptide(L)'
;LEQRRKLRAEKRPEEEIEKLFREELKRTTELLSRPPHGGVVGAFEGAMYESRGYYRSQSDCIMFTRNMAGFCAVCRRALANIIDLYAR
;
A
#
# COMPACT_ATOMS: atom_id res chain seq x y z
N LEU A 1 -14.06 2.63 -5.08
CA LEU A 1 -14.94 3.05 -3.94
C LEU A 1 -16.43 2.87 -4.24
N GLU A 2 -16.96 3.41 -5.34
CA GLU A 2 -18.38 3.30 -5.70
C GLU A 2 -18.85 1.84 -5.81
N GLN A 3 -18.10 1.01 -6.53
CA GLN A 3 -18.42 -0.41 -6.71
C GLN A 3 -18.46 -1.17 -5.38
N ARG A 4 -17.50 -0.95 -4.48
CA ARG A 4 -17.52 -1.53 -3.13
C ARG A 4 -18.75 -1.10 -2.33
N ARG A 5 -19.13 0.18 -2.38
CA ARG A 5 -20.33 0.70 -1.70
C ARG A 5 -21.58 0.02 -2.23
N LYS A 6 -21.68 -0.17 -3.56
CA LYS A 6 -22.79 -0.88 -4.20
C LYS A 6 -22.90 -2.33 -3.73
N LEU A 7 -21.80 -3.10 -3.79
CA LEU A 7 -21.78 -4.51 -3.35
C LEU A 7 -22.19 -4.67 -1.88
N ARG A 8 -21.74 -3.75 -1.00
CA ARG A 8 -22.12 -3.74 0.41
C ARG A 8 -23.59 -3.36 0.62
N ALA A 9 -24.11 -2.38 -0.12
CA ALA A 9 -25.52 -1.99 -0.06
C ALA A 9 -26.45 -3.13 -0.53
N GLU A 10 -26.02 -3.88 -1.54
CA GLU A 10 -26.73 -5.07 -2.07
C GLU A 10 -26.55 -6.33 -1.20
N LYS A 11 -25.77 -6.26 -0.10
CA LYS A 11 -25.45 -7.41 0.77
C LYS A 11 -24.93 -8.63 -0.02
N ARG A 12 -24.11 -8.38 -1.04
CA ARG A 12 -23.53 -9.44 -1.86
C ARG A 12 -22.60 -10.33 -1.03
N PRO A 13 -22.41 -11.61 -1.44
CA PRO A 13 -21.46 -12.51 -0.80
C PRO A 13 -20.06 -11.89 -0.66
N GLU A 14 -19.36 -12.23 0.43
CA GLU A 14 -18.02 -11.68 0.69
C GLU A 14 -17.02 -12.09 -0.41
N GLU A 15 -17.22 -13.24 -1.06
CA GLU A 15 -16.41 -13.69 -2.20
C GLU A 15 -16.36 -12.66 -3.35
N GLU A 16 -17.48 -11.97 -3.63
CA GLU A 16 -17.53 -10.94 -4.66
C GLU A 16 -16.75 -9.69 -4.26
N ILE A 17 -16.77 -9.37 -2.98
CA ILE A 17 -16.04 -8.23 -2.40
C ILE A 17 -14.54 -8.54 -2.38
N GLU A 18 -14.15 -9.77 -2.04
CA GLU A 18 -12.77 -10.25 -2.12
C GLU A 18 -12.25 -10.25 -3.56
N LYS A 19 -13.08 -10.63 -4.53
CA LYS A 19 -12.73 -10.53 -5.94
C LYS A 19 -12.42 -9.09 -6.34
N LEU A 20 -13.28 -8.13 -5.96
CA LEU A 20 -13.04 -6.71 -6.19
C LEU A 20 -11.72 -6.25 -5.55
N PHE A 21 -11.43 -6.65 -4.31
CA PHE A 21 -10.17 -6.30 -3.66
C PHE A 21 -8.94 -6.89 -4.36
N ARG A 22 -9.02 -8.13 -4.87
CA ARG A 22 -7.93 -8.73 -5.66
C ARG A 22 -7.67 -7.98 -6.97
N GLU A 23 -8.73 -7.52 -7.64
CA GLU A 23 -8.62 -6.71 -8.86
C GLU A 23 -8.02 -5.33 -8.57
N GLU A 24 -8.51 -4.63 -7.54
CA GLU A 24 -7.96 -3.34 -7.10
C GLU A 24 -6.49 -3.47 -6.69
N LEU A 25 -6.13 -4.54 -5.96
CA LEU A 25 -4.77 -4.85 -5.57
C LEU A 25 -3.86 -5.03 -6.79
N LYS A 26 -4.25 -5.87 -7.75
CA LYS A 26 -3.47 -6.13 -8.97
C LYS A 26 -3.22 -4.83 -9.74
N ARG A 27 -4.28 -4.05 -9.99
CA ARG A 27 -4.21 -2.79 -10.71
C ARG A 27 -3.29 -1.78 -10.03
N THR A 28 -3.40 -1.63 -8.71
CA THR A 28 -2.63 -0.65 -7.94
C THR A 28 -1.16 -1.06 -7.86
N THR A 29 -0.88 -2.34 -7.65
CA THR A 29 0.48 -2.89 -7.62
C THR A 29 1.17 -2.68 -8.97
N GLU A 30 0.50 -3.00 -10.08
CA GLU A 30 1.03 -2.77 -11.43
C GLU A 30 1.25 -1.29 -11.73
N LEU A 31 0.38 -0.40 -11.25
CA LEU A 31 0.54 1.04 -11.47
C LEU A 31 1.75 1.61 -10.72
N LEU A 32 1.89 1.28 -9.43
CA LEU A 32 2.91 1.88 -8.56
C LEU A 32 4.30 1.26 -8.71
N SER A 33 4.39 0.06 -9.31
CA SER A 33 5.66 -0.62 -9.63
C SER A 33 6.24 -0.22 -10.99
N ARG A 34 5.53 0.59 -11.79
CA ARG A 34 6.02 1.01 -13.11
C ARG A 34 7.26 1.90 -13.01
N PRO A 35 8.20 1.75 -13.97
CA PRO A 35 9.30 2.70 -14.11
C PRO A 35 8.76 4.10 -14.47
N PRO A 36 9.48 5.18 -14.10
CA PRO A 36 10.83 5.16 -13.51
C PRO A 36 10.85 5.08 -11.97
N HIS A 37 9.69 5.09 -11.31
CA HIS A 37 9.63 5.29 -9.85
C HIS A 37 9.33 4.03 -9.03
N GLY A 38 8.91 2.95 -9.68
CA GLY A 38 8.68 1.67 -9.03
C GLY A 38 9.92 1.17 -8.29
N GLY A 39 9.77 0.88 -6.99
CA GLY A 39 10.86 0.35 -6.16
C GLY A 39 11.99 1.33 -5.84
N VAL A 40 11.91 2.59 -6.28
CA VAL A 40 12.89 3.63 -5.99
C VAL A 40 12.66 4.22 -4.60
N VAL A 41 13.73 4.55 -3.88
CA VAL A 41 13.66 5.29 -2.61
C VAL A 41 13.74 6.78 -2.90
N GLY A 42 12.80 7.56 -2.38
CA GLY A 42 12.70 9.00 -2.61
C GLY A 42 11.64 9.67 -1.75
N ALA A 43 11.27 10.91 -2.08
CA ALA A 43 10.21 11.65 -1.41
C ALA A 43 8.96 11.69 -2.30
N PHE A 44 7.97 10.85 -1.99
CA PHE A 44 6.72 10.77 -2.73
C PHE A 44 5.64 11.51 -1.93
N GLU A 45 5.11 12.61 -2.49
CA GLU A 45 4.08 13.40 -1.82
C GLU A 45 2.78 12.59 -1.63
N GLY A 46 2.13 12.82 -0.48
CA GLY A 46 0.93 12.12 -0.03
C GLY A 46 1.26 11.04 0.99
N ALA A 47 0.92 11.28 2.25
CA ALA A 47 1.08 10.35 3.38
C ALA A 47 0.24 10.83 4.57
N MET A 48 0.13 10.01 5.62
CA MET A 48 -0.56 10.38 6.87
C MET A 48 -2.00 10.91 6.66
N TYR A 49 -2.74 10.29 5.74
CA TYR A 49 -4.10 10.67 5.35
C TYR A 49 -4.22 12.01 4.63
N GLU A 50 -3.10 12.68 4.35
CA GLU A 50 -3.03 13.95 3.63
C GLU A 50 -2.47 13.75 2.23
N SER A 51 -3.07 14.44 1.26
CA SER A 51 -2.64 14.36 -0.15
C SER A 51 -1.42 15.21 -0.46
N ARG A 52 -1.11 16.20 0.39
CA ARG A 52 -0.01 17.17 0.21
C ARG A 52 0.70 17.44 1.53
N GLY A 53 1.91 17.98 1.45
CA GLY A 53 2.68 18.42 2.62
C GLY A 53 3.37 17.30 3.40
N TYR A 54 2.89 16.05 3.30
CA TYR A 54 3.55 14.86 3.84
C TYR A 54 4.12 13.99 2.71
N TYR A 55 5.19 13.25 3.03
CA TYR A 55 5.93 12.45 2.06
C TYR A 55 6.16 11.03 2.58
N ARG A 56 6.03 10.04 1.69
CA ARG A 56 6.41 8.64 1.93
C ARG A 56 7.69 8.29 1.17
N SER A 57 8.39 7.25 1.64
CA SER A 57 9.74 6.94 1.18
C SER A 57 9.83 6.15 -0.14
N GLN A 58 8.73 5.55 -0.61
CA GLN A 58 8.64 4.82 -1.88
C GLN A 58 7.24 4.99 -2.49
N SER A 59 7.10 4.74 -3.80
CA SER A 59 5.81 4.83 -4.51
C SER A 59 4.74 3.94 -3.89
N ASP A 60 5.13 2.76 -3.39
CA ASP A 60 4.27 1.79 -2.73
C ASP A 60 4.92 1.14 -1.47
N CYS A 61 4.09 0.72 -0.53
CA CYS A 61 4.42 0.05 0.73
C CYS A 61 3.16 -0.58 1.33
N ILE A 62 3.27 -1.68 2.08
CA ILE A 62 2.13 -2.23 2.84
C ILE A 62 1.50 -1.21 3.83
N MET A 63 2.27 -0.20 4.24
CA MET A 63 1.80 0.92 5.06
C MET A 63 0.95 1.95 4.27
N PHE A 64 0.82 1.79 2.94
CA PHE A 64 0.08 2.68 2.05
C PHE A 64 -1.02 1.95 1.27
N THR A 65 -0.70 0.83 0.62
CA THR A 65 -1.67 -0.01 -0.07
C THR A 65 -1.73 -1.40 0.56
N ARG A 66 -2.73 -2.21 0.18
CA ARG A 66 -2.82 -3.61 0.59
C ARG A 66 -1.86 -4.51 -0.20
N ASN A 67 -0.69 -4.00 -0.59
CA ASN A 67 0.25 -4.80 -1.35
C ASN A 67 0.74 -6.00 -0.54
N MET A 68 0.97 -7.12 -1.24
CA MET A 68 1.54 -8.33 -0.66
C MET A 68 3.07 -8.38 -0.83
N ALA A 69 3.67 -7.33 -1.40
CA ALA A 69 5.12 -7.20 -1.59
C ALA A 69 5.85 -6.81 -0.29
N GLY A 70 5.10 -6.32 0.70
CA GLY A 70 5.58 -6.08 2.06
C GLY A 70 6.08 -4.65 2.30
N PHE A 71 6.99 -4.51 3.26
CA PHE A 71 7.53 -3.22 3.66
C PHE A 71 8.48 -2.65 2.62
N CYS A 72 8.39 -1.34 2.39
CA CYS A 72 9.35 -0.59 1.58
C CYS A 72 10.77 -0.63 2.20
N ALA A 73 11.80 -0.28 1.45
CA ALA A 73 13.20 -0.36 1.89
C ALA A 73 13.45 0.41 3.20
N VAL A 74 12.82 1.58 3.37
CA VAL A 74 12.94 2.41 4.58
C VAL A 74 12.22 1.77 5.77
N CYS A 75 11.00 1.26 5.57
CA CYS A 75 10.27 0.55 6.62
C CYS A 75 11.01 -0.73 7.06
N ARG A 76 11.60 -1.50 6.13
CA ARG A 76 12.41 -2.68 6.48
C ARG A 76 13.60 -2.30 7.37
N ARG A 77 14.32 -1.23 7.03
CA ARG A 77 15.42 -0.71 7.86
C ARG A 77 14.93 -0.26 9.23
N ALA A 78 13.80 0.45 9.29
CA ALA A 78 13.22 0.90 10.55
C ALA A 78 12.83 -0.27 11.46
N LEU A 79 12.20 -1.31 10.92
CA LEU A 79 11.86 -2.51 11.66
C LEU A 79 13.09 -3.25 12.17
N ALA A 80 14.12 -3.41 11.32
CA ALA A 80 15.39 -4.02 11.74
C ALA A 80 16.02 -3.28 12.92
N ASN A 81 16.05 -1.94 12.88
CA ASN A 81 16.58 -1.13 13.98
C ASN A 81 15.79 -1.32 15.30
N ILE A 82 14.47 -1.47 15.22
CA ILE A 82 13.64 -1.71 16.40
C ILE A 82 13.88 -3.12 16.95
N ILE A 83 14.00 -4.14 16.10
CA ILE A 83 14.31 -5.51 16.53
C ILE A 83 15.68 -5.54 17.22
N ASP A 84 16.70 -4.94 16.61
CA ASP A 84 18.05 -4.85 17.15
C ASP A 84 18.10 -4.13 18.50
N LEU A 85 17.22 -3.14 18.74
CA LEU A 85 17.13 -2.45 20.02
C LEU A 85 16.68 -3.38 21.16
N TYR A 86 15.81 -4.34 20.88
CA TYR A 86 15.18 -5.18 21.91
C TYR A 86 15.77 -6.60 22.03
N ALA A 87 16.49 -7.10 21.03
CA ALA A 87 16.83 -8.52 20.93
C ALA A 87 18.26 -8.83 20.47
N ARG A 88 19.21 -7.90 20.68
CA ARG A 88 20.62 -8.11 20.31
C ARG A 88 21.43 -8.86 21.37
#